data_AF-A0A7S3P213-F1
#
_entry.id   AF-A0A7S3P213-F1
#
_cell.length_a   1.000
_cell.length_b   1.000
_cell.length_c   1.000
_cell.angle_alpha   90.00
_cell.angle_beta   90.00
_cell.angle_gamma   90.00
#
_symmetry.space_group_name_H-M   'P 1'
#
loop_
_entity.id
_entity.type
_entity.pdbx_description
1 polymer ?
#
loop_
_entity_poly.entity_id
_entity_poly.type
_entity_poly.pdbx_seq_one_letter_code
_entity_poly.pdbx_strand_id
1 'polypeptide(L)'
;MLKSSSKGLVLKVCLCYLANDDLVGAKNRHHTFSQEDATFSNSREGELLSSLFTAKELKDVDLFQKTLHDYNKITPLKKEETQLLVQIKDSFPSLGEGLNLTGGDDFEEKEPDFT
;
A
#
# COMPACT_ATOMS: atom_id res chain seq x y z
N MET A 1 -13.26 -13.82 -11.63
CA MET A 1 -13.94 -13.65 -10.31
C MET A 1 -13.18 -12.59 -9.54
N LEU A 2 -13.77 -11.42 -9.26
CA LEU A 2 -13.11 -10.41 -8.41
C LEU A 2 -13.05 -10.94 -6.98
N LYS A 3 -11.98 -11.66 -6.65
CA LYS A 3 -11.66 -12.08 -5.29
C LYS A 3 -10.97 -10.92 -4.56
N SER A 4 -11.63 -9.77 -4.50
CA SER A 4 -11.22 -8.69 -3.61
C SER A 4 -11.81 -8.98 -2.24
N SER A 5 -11.00 -9.57 -1.35
CA SER A 5 -11.32 -9.60 0.07
C SER A 5 -11.57 -8.17 0.54
N SER A 6 -12.58 -7.96 1.39
CA SER A 6 -12.99 -6.63 1.90
C SER A 6 -11.79 -5.79 2.38
N LYS A 7 -10.78 -6.46 2.95
CA LYS A 7 -9.51 -5.91 3.43
C LYS A 7 -8.69 -5.21 2.32
N GLY A 8 -8.59 -5.82 1.14
CA GLY A 8 -7.89 -5.24 0.00
C GLY A 8 -8.60 -4.04 -0.63
N LEU A 9 -9.93 -3.98 -0.52
CA LEU A 9 -10.68 -2.79 -0.96
C LEU A 9 -10.44 -1.62 0.00
N VAL A 10 -10.45 -1.88 1.30
CA VAL A 10 -10.16 -0.86 2.33
C VAL A 10 -8.74 -0.33 2.20
N LEU A 11 -7.76 -1.20 1.92
CA LEU A 11 -6.38 -0.81 1.61
C LEU A 11 -6.35 0.21 0.46
N LYS A 12 -6.97 -0.10 -0.68
CA LYS A 12 -7.04 0.81 -1.84
C LYS A 12 -7.71 2.14 -1.51
N VAL A 13 -8.83 2.11 -0.78
CA VAL A 13 -9.54 3.33 -0.38
C VAL A 13 -8.64 4.21 0.49
N CYS A 14 -7.95 3.64 1.48
CA CYS A 14 -7.04 4.38 2.34
C CYS A 14 -5.83 4.92 1.57
N LEU A 15 -5.27 4.15 0.62
CA LEU A 15 -4.22 4.63 -0.28
C LEU A 15 -4.70 5.81 -1.14
N CYS A 16 -5.95 5.78 -1.62
CA CYS A 16 -6.52 6.89 -2.38
C CYS A 16 -6.62 8.17 -1.52
N TYR A 17 -7.07 8.06 -0.27
CA TYR A 17 -7.06 9.19 0.67
C TYR A 17 -5.64 9.74 0.88
N LEU A 18 -4.66 8.86 1.12
CA LEU A 18 -3.26 9.26 1.28
C LEU A 18 -2.68 9.93 0.03
N ALA A 19 -3.06 9.48 -1.16
CA ALA A 19 -2.61 10.05 -2.43
C ALA A 19 -3.16 11.47 -2.67
N ASN A 20 -4.28 11.81 -2.02
CA ASN A 20 -4.87 13.15 -2.00
C ASN A 20 -4.40 13.99 -0.78
N ASP A 21 -3.37 13.53 -0.06
CA ASP A 21 -2.87 14.15 1.17
C ASP A 21 -3.89 14.19 2.33
N ASP A 22 -4.96 13.41 2.26
CA ASP A 22 -5.99 13.32 3.29
C ASP A 22 -5.70 12.18 4.29
N LEU A 23 -4.75 12.42 5.19
CA LEU A 23 -4.40 11.48 6.24
C LEU A 23 -5.55 11.24 7.24
N VAL A 24 -6.33 12.28 7.55
CA VAL A 24 -7.42 12.19 8.54
C VAL A 24 -8.55 11.31 8.00
N GLY A 25 -8.92 11.50 6.73
CA GLY A 25 -9.89 10.66 6.03
C GLY A 25 -9.44 9.19 5.98
N ALA A 26 -8.16 8.95 5.67
CA ALA A 26 -7.61 7.60 5.66
C ALA A 26 -7.69 6.91 7.04
N LYS A 27 -7.28 7.61 8.11
CA LYS A 27 -7.36 7.11 9.48
C LYS A 27 -8.80 6.83 9.92
N ASN A 28 -9.73 7.72 9.58
CA ASN A 28 -11.13 7.55 9.93
C ASN A 28 -11.74 6.32 9.23
N ARG A 29 -11.43 6.13 7.94
CA ARG A 29 -11.88 4.95 7.20
C ARG A 29 -11.28 3.66 7.74
N HIS A 30 -9.98 3.66 8.06
CA HIS A 30 -9.31 2.54 8.71
C HIS A 30 -9.94 2.20 10.07
N HIS A 31 -10.21 3.21 10.90
CA HIS A 31 -10.82 3.03 12.20
C HIS A 31 -12.27 2.51 12.10
N THR A 32 -13.06 3.07 11.19
CA THR A 32 -14.43 2.60 10.92
C THR A 32 -14.41 1.12 10.54
N PHE A 33 -13.54 0.73 9.62
CA PHE A 33 -13.45 -0.66 9.20
C PHE A 33 -12.90 -1.59 10.29
N SER A 34 -11.98 -1.11 11.13
CA SER A 34 -11.49 -1.85 12.31
C SER A 34 -12.59 -2.08 13.36
N GLN A 35 -13.55 -1.15 13.50
CA GLN A 35 -14.73 -1.36 14.34
C GLN A 35 -15.69 -2.39 13.73
N GLU A 36 -15.86 -2.38 12.41
CA GLU A 36 -16.69 -3.37 11.69
C GLU A 36 -16.04 -4.78 11.70
N ASP A 37 -14.71 -4.85 11.59
CA ASP A 37 -13.92 -6.07 11.56
C ASP A 37 -12.66 -5.93 12.43
N ALA A 38 -12.74 -6.46 13.66
CA ALA A 38 -11.63 -6.46 14.61
C ALA A 38 -10.41 -7.28 14.15
N THR A 39 -10.56 -8.17 13.16
CA THR A 39 -9.45 -8.95 12.60
C THR A 39 -8.62 -8.15 11.59
N PHE A 40 -9.14 -7.02 11.12
CA PHE A 40 -8.44 -6.17 10.15
C PHE A 40 -7.19 -5.54 10.75
N SER A 41 -7.24 -5.09 12.00
CA SER A 41 -6.08 -4.47 12.66
C SER A 41 -4.89 -5.43 12.81
N ASN A 42 -5.15 -6.73 12.92
CA ASN A 42 -4.14 -7.79 12.96
C ASN A 42 -3.85 -8.40 11.58
N SER A 43 -4.48 -7.89 10.52
CA SER A 43 -4.19 -8.31 9.16
C SER A 43 -3.01 -7.53 8.61
N ARG A 44 -2.35 -8.08 7.58
CA ARG A 44 -1.17 -7.44 7.00
C ARG A 44 -1.50 -6.09 6.38
N GLU A 45 -2.71 -5.96 5.81
CA GLU A 45 -3.21 -4.70 5.27
C GLU A 45 -3.42 -3.65 6.37
N GLY A 46 -3.95 -4.03 7.53
CA GLY A 46 -4.11 -3.11 8.68
C GLY A 46 -2.75 -2.66 9.25
N GLU A 47 -1.82 -3.59 9.42
CA GLU A 47 -0.45 -3.29 9.88
C GLU A 47 0.30 -2.39 8.89
N LEU A 48 0.15 -2.65 7.59
CA LEU A 48 0.70 -1.82 6.51
C LEU A 48 0.13 -0.40 6.59
N LEU A 49 -1.20 -0.26 6.64
CA LEU A 49 -1.85 1.06 6.72
C LEU A 49 -1.42 1.85 7.95
N SER A 50 -1.36 1.21 9.12
CA SER A 50 -0.91 1.87 10.36
C SER A 50 0.52 2.38 10.24
N SER A 51 1.42 1.60 9.63
CA SER A 51 2.80 1.99 9.38
C SER A 51 2.89 3.13 8.35
N LEU A 52 2.09 3.09 7.28
CA LEU A 52 2.02 4.15 6.28
C LEU A 52 1.48 5.47 6.86
N PHE A 53 0.48 5.41 7.74
CA PHE A 53 -0.02 6.59 8.44
C PHE A 53 1.06 7.22 9.31
N THR A 54 1.80 6.40 10.05
CA THR A 54 2.91 6.85 10.90
C THR A 54 4.00 7.50 10.05
N ALA A 55 4.40 6.87 8.93
CA ALA A 55 5.38 7.43 8.01
C ALA A 55 4.93 8.77 7.43
N LYS A 56 3.65 8.91 7.06
CA LYS A 56 3.08 10.16 6.54
C LYS A 56 3.01 11.25 7.62
N GLU A 57 2.68 10.91 8.87
CA GLU A 57 2.69 11.85 10.01
C GLU A 57 4.07 12.38 10.33
N LEU A 58 5.06 11.49 10.36
CA LEU A 58 6.46 11.83 10.62
C LEU A 58 7.14 12.47 9.41
N LYS A 59 6.48 12.45 8.24
CA LYS A 59 7.05 12.82 6.93
C LYS A 59 8.35 12.06 6.64
N ASP A 60 8.41 10.82 7.09
CA ASP A 60 9.58 9.96 7.00
C ASP A 60 9.45 9.04 5.76
N VAL A 61 10.18 9.40 4.72
CA VAL A 61 10.18 8.67 3.44
C VAL A 61 10.91 7.33 3.57
N ASP A 62 11.95 7.25 4.40
CA ASP A 62 12.71 6.02 4.63
C ASP A 62 11.83 4.97 5.32
N LEU A 63 11.05 5.38 6.33
CA LEU A 63 10.09 4.51 6.99
C LEU A 63 8.99 4.04 6.03
N PHE A 64 8.51 4.92 5.15
CA PHE A 64 7.54 4.56 4.11
C PHE A 64 8.11 3.49 3.17
N GLN A 65 9.32 3.70 2.65
CA GLN A 65 9.98 2.76 1.73
C GLN A 65 10.27 1.42 2.39
N LYS A 66 10.79 1.42 3.62
CA LYS A 66 11.07 0.21 4.39
C LYS A 66 9.80 -0.62 4.59
N THR A 67 8.71 0.04 4.98
CA THR A 67 7.42 -0.63 5.20
C THR A 67 6.92 -1.30 3.93
N LEU A 68 6.97 -0.62 2.78
CA LEU A 68 6.56 -1.18 1.50
C LEU A 68 7.44 -2.37 1.09
N HIS A 69 8.75 -2.25 1.28
CA HIS A 69 9.68 -3.32 0.95
C HIS A 69 9.44 -4.57 1.81
N ASP A 70 9.24 -4.41 3.12
CA ASP A 70 8.93 -5.52 4.02
C ASP A 70 7.58 -6.18 3.70
N TYR A 71 6.57 -5.38 3.32
CA TYR A 71 5.27 -5.91 2.90
C TYR A 71 5.36 -6.66 1.56
N ASN A 72 6.03 -6.08 0.56
CA ASN A 72 6.13 -6.62 -0.80
C ASN A 72 6.85 -7.98 -0.86
N LYS A 73 7.77 -8.24 0.08
CA LYS A 73 8.44 -9.56 0.21
C LYS A 73 7.48 -10.70 0.53
N ILE A 74 6.40 -10.40 1.24
CA ILE A 74 5.45 -11.41 1.72
C ILE A 74 4.21 -11.42 0.84
N THR A 75 3.70 -10.23 0.51
CA THR A 75 2.50 -10.05 -0.31
C THR A 75 2.84 -9.13 -1.48
N PRO A 76 2.86 -9.65 -2.72
CA PRO A 76 3.21 -8.83 -3.88
C PRO A 76 2.16 -7.73 -4.08
N LEU A 77 2.64 -6.50 -4.16
CA LEU A 77 1.80 -5.33 -4.43
C LEU A 77 1.26 -5.41 -5.87
N LYS A 78 -0.04 -5.15 -6.04
CA LYS A 78 -0.63 -5.10 -7.37
C LYS A 78 -0.26 -3.81 -8.08
N LYS A 79 -0.24 -3.85 -9.41
CA LYS A 79 0.06 -2.70 -10.26
C LYS A 79 -0.69 -1.43 -9.86
N GLU A 80 -1.99 -1.52 -9.59
CA GLU A 80 -2.82 -0.38 -9.20
C GLU A 80 -2.46 0.22 -7.82
N GLU A 81 -2.01 -0.61 -6.87
CA GLU A 81 -1.61 -0.17 -5.53
C GLU A 81 -0.26 0.55 -5.61
N THR A 82 0.69 0.00 -6.38
CA THR A 82 1.99 0.61 -6.64
C THR A 82 1.85 2.00 -7.29
N GLN A 83 0.91 2.19 -8.20
CA GLN A 83 0.66 3.51 -8.82
C GLN A 83 0.25 4.56 -7.77
N LEU A 84 -0.64 4.22 -6.85
CA LEU A 84 -1.04 5.12 -5.75
C LEU A 84 0.15 5.40 -4.81
N LEU A 85 0.95 4.38 -4.50
CA LEU A 85 2.12 4.52 -3.63
C LEU A 85 3.20 5.44 -4.20
N VAL A 86 3.41 5.42 -5.52
CA VAL A 86 4.29 6.38 -6.20
C VAL A 86 3.79 7.81 -5.98
N GLN A 87 2.51 8.06 -6.21
CA GLN A 87 1.92 9.37 -6.01
C GLN A 87 2.02 9.85 -4.54
N ILE A 88 1.78 8.96 -3.58
CA ILE A 88 1.92 9.26 -2.15
C ILE A 88 3.38 9.65 -1.83
N LYS A 89 4.35 8.95 -2.44
CA LYS A 89 5.78 9.24 -2.27
C LYS A 89 6.15 10.62 -2.83
N ASP A 90 5.68 10.98 -4.02
CA ASP A 90 5.90 12.30 -4.63
C ASP A 90 5.33 13.46 -3.79
N SER A 91 4.30 13.17 -2.97
CA SER A 91 3.71 14.15 -2.07
C SER A 91 4.58 14.46 -0.82
N PHE A 92 5.63 13.70 -0.54
CA PHE A 92 6.54 14.04 0.58
C PHE A 92 7.45 15.22 0.22
N PRO A 93 7.58 16.23 1.11
CA PRO A 93 8.24 17.50 0.80
C PRO A 93 9.78 17.45 0.67
N SER A 94 10.41 16.27 0.56
CA SER A 94 11.88 16.16 0.65
C SER A 94 12.54 15.05 -0.18
N LEU A 95 11.97 14.62 -1.30
CA LEU A 95 12.73 13.73 -2.19
C LEU A 95 12.51 14.07 -3.66
N GLY A 96 13.21 15.12 -4.11
CA GLY A 96 13.66 15.19 -5.48
C GLY A 96 14.58 14.01 -5.78
N GLU A 97 14.33 13.37 -6.92
CA GLU A 97 15.12 12.28 -7.52
C GLU A 97 15.08 10.91 -6.82
N GLY A 98 14.62 9.90 -7.56
CA GLY A 98 15.02 8.51 -7.34
C GLY A 98 14.10 7.69 -6.43
N LEU A 99 13.02 7.16 -6.98
CA LEU A 99 12.87 5.70 -6.98
C LEU A 99 12.26 5.32 -8.32
N ASN A 100 13.10 4.83 -9.20
CA ASN A 100 12.63 4.15 -10.39
C ASN A 100 11.96 2.85 -9.96
N LEU A 101 10.63 2.85 -9.79
CA LEU A 101 9.86 1.60 -9.64
C LEU A 101 9.64 0.89 -10.98
N THR A 102 10.37 1.24 -12.06
CA THR A 102 10.51 0.34 -13.21
C THR A 102 11.49 -0.80 -12.88
N GLY A 103 11.17 -1.58 -11.85
CA GLY A 103 11.55 -2.98 -11.79
C GLY A 103 10.52 -3.76 -12.58
N GLY A 104 10.47 -3.51 -13.89
CA GLY A 104 9.88 -4.45 -14.82
C GLY A 104 10.91 -5.54 -15.02
N ASP A 105 11.04 -6.44 -14.05
CA ASP A 105 11.84 -7.64 -14.17
C ASP A 105 10.85 -8.82 -14.21
N ASP A 106 10.67 -9.28 -15.44
CA ASP A 106 10.39 -10.66 -15.84
C ASP A 106 9.46 -11.44 -14.91
N PHE A 107 8.15 -11.23 -15.08
CA PHE A 107 7.22 -12.33 -14.88
C PHE A 107 7.40 -13.28 -16.06
N GLU A 108 8.38 -14.18 -15.93
CA GLU A 108 8.57 -15.33 -16.82
C GLU A 108 7.21 -16.03 -16.92
N GLU A 109 6.60 -15.88 -18.09
CA GLU A 109 5.36 -16.54 -18.46
C GLU A 109 5.67 -18.02 -18.62
N LYS A 110 5.71 -18.74 -17.50
CA LYS A 110 5.71 -20.19 -17.51
C LYS A 110 4.34 -20.64 -18.02
N GLU A 111 4.26 -20.88 -19.32
CA GLU A 111 3.19 -21.68 -19.92
C GLU A 111 3.07 -22.99 -19.12
N PRO A 112 1.86 -23.38 -18.68
CA PRO A 112 1.66 -24.70 -18.13
C PRO A 112 1.73 -25.70 -19.29
N ASP A 113 2.85 -26.41 -19.39
CA ASP A 113 2.97 -27.61 -20.20
C ASP A 113 1.93 -28.63 -19.71
N PHE A 114 0.90 -28.79 -20.51
CA PHE A 114 0.02 -29.94 -20.43
C PHE A 114 -0.08 -30.50 -21.85
N THR A 115 0.92 -31.28 -22.26
CA THR A 115 0.76 -32.56 -23.00
C THR A 115 2.12 -33.22 -23.19
#